data_AF-A0AAX1D1P8-F1
#
_entry.id   AF-A0AAX1D1P8-F1
#
_cell.length_a   1.000
_cell.length_b   1.000
_cell.length_c   1.000
_cell.angle_alpha   90.00
_cell.angle_beta   90.00
_cell.angle_gamma   90.00
#
_symmetry.space_group_name_H-M   'P 1'
#
loop_
_entity.id
_entity.type
_entity.pdbx_description
1 polymer ?
#
loop_
_entity_poly.entity_id
_entity_poly.type
_entity_poly.pdbx_seq_one_letter_code
_entity_poly.pdbx_strand_id
1 'polypeptide(L)'
;MKVGEVITRARTILQDDGAVYWDDTELPMWLSDGRLEAYRLRPDLYEVSEDFACAEGARQALPGGARMLFDVPRNVSAPRQRAITVADAAALGRVRPNWRSQSKAQEIRHFLYDERSPGQFDVYPPARAGVVIELSYAKPPAAVTKDDGDKELAEEGAYAPALVDYILYRAFLKEADTVPAFHQRAAQHLAACQSTLTSDVTAKAMTSPNEQK
;
A
#
# COMPACT_ATOMS: atom_id res chain seq x y z
N MET A 1 -4.95 0.66 -17.63
CA MET A 1 -3.63 0.09 -17.98
C MET A 1 -3.63 -1.35 -17.51
N LYS A 2 -3.29 -2.29 -18.40
CA LYS A 2 -3.16 -3.72 -18.06
C LYS A 2 -1.71 -4.12 -17.81
N VAL A 3 -1.51 -5.21 -17.07
CA VAL A 3 -0.19 -5.83 -16.83
C VAL A 3 0.54 -6.09 -18.15
N GLY A 4 -0.14 -6.74 -19.12
CA GLY A 4 0.44 -7.07 -20.41
C GLY A 4 0.94 -5.83 -21.16
N GLU A 5 0.20 -4.73 -21.10
CA GLU A 5 0.60 -3.47 -21.77
C GLU A 5 1.88 -2.87 -21.17
N VAL A 6 2.06 -2.96 -19.85
CA VAL A 6 3.30 -2.48 -19.18
C VAL A 6 4.49 -3.34 -19.62
N ILE A 7 4.29 -4.66 -19.63
CA ILE A 7 5.34 -5.62 -20.02
C ILE A 7 5.70 -5.43 -21.50
N THR A 8 4.73 -5.29 -22.40
CA THR A 8 4.98 -5.04 -23.83
C THR A 8 5.80 -3.77 -24.03
N ARG A 9 5.49 -2.67 -23.32
CA ARG A 9 6.28 -1.44 -23.40
C ARG A 9 7.73 -1.64 -22.96
N ALA A 10 7.94 -2.38 -21.86
CA ALA A 10 9.29 -2.70 -21.41
C ALA A 10 10.05 -3.57 -22.43
N ARG A 11 9.39 -4.61 -22.98
CA ARG A 11 9.96 -5.49 -24.02
C ARG A 11 10.40 -4.71 -25.26
N THR A 12 9.59 -3.78 -25.74
CA THR A 12 9.93 -2.93 -26.90
C THR A 12 11.17 -2.07 -26.63
N ILE A 13 11.33 -1.52 -25.43
CA ILE A 13 12.53 -0.73 -25.06
C ILE A 13 13.77 -1.63 -24.93
N LEU A 14 13.59 -2.86 -24.45
CA LEU A 14 14.63 -3.89 -24.37
C LEU A 14 14.93 -4.56 -25.71
N GLN A 15 14.17 -4.24 -26.78
CA GLN A 15 14.27 -4.88 -28.09
C GLN A 15 14.04 -6.40 -28.05
N ASP A 16 13.17 -6.85 -27.14
CA ASP A 16 12.85 -8.27 -26.91
C ASP A 16 11.34 -8.53 -27.09
N ASP A 17 10.78 -8.06 -28.21
CA ASP A 17 9.35 -8.22 -28.52
C ASP A 17 8.93 -9.69 -28.64
N GLY A 18 9.87 -10.58 -28.99
CA GLY A 18 9.66 -12.02 -29.13
C GLY A 18 9.85 -12.83 -27.84
N ALA A 19 10.16 -12.20 -26.71
CA ALA A 19 10.46 -12.87 -25.45
C ALA A 19 11.55 -13.96 -25.56
N VAL A 20 12.59 -13.68 -26.35
CA VAL A 20 13.68 -14.61 -26.62
C VAL A 20 14.79 -14.45 -25.58
N TYR A 21 15.05 -13.22 -25.16
CA TYR A 21 16.14 -12.91 -24.22
C TYR A 21 15.65 -12.92 -22.76
N TRP A 22 14.53 -12.24 -22.49
CA TRP A 22 13.96 -12.13 -21.15
C TRP A 22 12.84 -13.14 -20.96
N ASP A 23 13.02 -14.05 -20.00
CA ASP A 23 12.01 -15.04 -19.61
C ASP A 23 10.66 -14.36 -19.34
N ASP A 24 9.58 -14.96 -19.85
CA ASP A 24 8.20 -14.48 -19.68
C ASP A 24 7.76 -14.38 -18.22
N THR A 25 8.44 -15.05 -17.30
CA THR A 25 8.20 -14.95 -15.86
C THR A 25 8.99 -13.82 -15.19
N GLU A 26 10.08 -13.36 -15.79
CA GLU A 26 11.02 -12.43 -15.15
C GLU A 26 10.50 -10.99 -15.12
N LEU A 27 9.97 -10.48 -16.24
CA LEU A 27 9.42 -9.12 -16.29
C LEU A 27 8.17 -8.93 -15.40
N PRO A 28 7.19 -9.87 -15.33
CA PRO A 28 6.11 -9.82 -14.34
C PRO A 28 6.59 -9.83 -12.89
N MET A 29 7.66 -10.59 -12.58
CA MET A 29 8.26 -10.59 -11.25
C MET A 29 8.80 -9.19 -10.89
N TRP A 30 9.53 -8.54 -11.81
CA TRP A 30 10.00 -7.17 -11.57
C TRP A 30 8.90 -6.13 -11.55
N LEU A 31 7.82 -6.34 -12.31
CA LEU A 31 6.63 -5.53 -12.20
C LEU A 31 6.05 -5.64 -10.78
N SER A 32 5.93 -6.85 -10.23
CA SER A 32 5.49 -7.06 -8.84
C SER A 32 6.35 -6.29 -7.83
N ASP A 33 7.67 -6.33 -7.98
CA ASP A 33 8.59 -5.56 -7.16
C ASP A 33 8.38 -4.03 -7.34
N GLY A 34 8.13 -3.59 -8.57
CA GLY A 34 7.83 -2.19 -8.87
C GLY A 34 6.51 -1.71 -8.26
N ARG A 35 5.50 -2.57 -8.21
CA ARG A 35 4.23 -2.30 -7.50
C ARG A 35 4.47 -2.13 -6.01
N LEU A 36 5.32 -2.95 -5.40
CA LEU A 36 5.69 -2.81 -3.98
C LEU A 36 6.46 -1.51 -3.72
N GLU A 37 7.31 -1.08 -4.64
CA GLU A 37 8.00 0.21 -4.54
C GLU A 37 7.01 1.38 -4.68
N ALA A 38 6.04 1.28 -5.59
CA ALA A 38 4.94 2.25 -5.69
C ALA A 38 4.11 2.29 -4.39
N TYR A 39 3.79 1.13 -3.79
CA TYR A 39 3.11 1.05 -2.49
C TYR A 39 3.91 1.73 -1.38
N ARG A 40 5.23 1.58 -1.38
CA ARG A 40 6.13 2.21 -0.39
C ARG A 40 6.15 3.73 -0.52
N LEU A 41 6.22 4.24 -1.75
CA LEU A 41 6.33 5.68 -2.02
C LEU A 41 4.97 6.39 -2.01
N ARG A 42 3.92 5.69 -2.39
CA ARG A 42 2.56 6.20 -2.60
C ARG A 42 1.51 5.24 -2.02
N PRO A 43 1.50 5.04 -0.69
CA PRO A 43 0.50 4.19 -0.05
C PRO A 43 -0.92 4.71 -0.25
N ASP A 44 -1.10 6.00 -0.56
CA ASP A 44 -2.39 6.63 -0.88
C ASP A 44 -3.07 6.03 -2.12
N LEU A 45 -2.30 5.52 -3.09
CA LEU A 45 -2.87 4.87 -4.27
C LEU A 45 -3.55 3.54 -3.95
N TYR A 46 -3.13 2.93 -2.84
CA TYR A 46 -3.59 1.63 -2.38
C TYR A 46 -4.54 1.75 -1.18
N GLU A 47 -5.07 2.95 -0.92
CA GLU A 47 -6.05 3.15 0.14
C GLU A 47 -7.34 2.39 -0.19
N VAL A 48 -7.76 1.55 0.75
CA VAL A 48 -9.05 0.87 0.71
C VAL A 48 -9.78 1.10 2.03
N SER A 49 -11.09 1.32 1.94
CA SER A 49 -11.99 1.35 3.09
C SER A 49 -12.90 0.14 3.04
N GLU A 50 -12.77 -0.76 4.01
CA GLU A 50 -13.56 -2.00 4.08
C GLU A 50 -14.00 -2.33 5.51
N ASP A 51 -15.03 -3.18 5.58
CA ASP A 51 -15.56 -3.69 6.84
C ASP A 51 -14.58 -4.71 7.45
N PHE A 52 -14.02 -4.37 8.61
CA PHE A 52 -13.07 -5.19 9.35
C PHE A 52 -13.72 -5.84 10.57
N ALA A 53 -13.74 -7.17 10.59
CA ALA A 53 -14.18 -7.94 11.75
C ALA A 53 -13.07 -7.94 12.82
N CYS A 54 -13.32 -7.31 13.96
CA CYS A 54 -12.35 -7.26 15.04
C CYS A 54 -12.12 -8.64 15.68
N ALA A 55 -10.86 -8.96 15.94
CA ALA A 55 -10.49 -10.01 16.86
C ALA A 55 -10.93 -9.63 18.27
N GLU A 56 -11.27 -10.64 19.08
CA GLU A 56 -11.70 -10.39 20.45
C GLU A 56 -10.54 -9.88 21.31
N GLY A 57 -10.69 -8.69 21.92
CA GLY A 57 -9.66 -8.03 22.72
C GLY A 57 -9.27 -6.63 22.22
N ALA A 58 -8.24 -6.05 22.83
CA ALA A 58 -7.77 -4.72 22.48
C ALA A 58 -6.92 -4.74 21.20
N ARG A 59 -6.11 -5.77 20.99
CA ARG A 59 -5.14 -5.79 19.90
C ARG A 59 -5.76 -6.28 18.60
N GLN A 60 -5.56 -5.51 17.54
CA GLN A 60 -5.98 -5.82 16.17
C GLN A 60 -4.75 -5.84 15.25
N ALA A 61 -4.80 -6.68 14.23
CA ALA A 61 -3.79 -6.75 13.19
C ALA A 61 -4.39 -6.25 11.88
N LEU A 62 -3.64 -5.43 11.14
CA LEU A 62 -4.07 -5.02 9.81
C LEU A 62 -4.13 -6.23 8.87
N PRO A 63 -5.15 -6.30 7.99
CA PRO A 63 -5.31 -7.42 7.07
C PRO A 63 -4.20 -7.44 6.01
N GLY A 64 -3.96 -8.63 5.43
CA GLY A 64 -3.10 -8.80 4.25
C GLY A 64 -1.63 -8.40 4.44
N GLY A 65 -1.15 -8.26 5.69
CA GLY A 65 0.22 -7.80 5.96
C GLY A 65 0.42 -6.29 5.73
N ALA A 66 -0.67 -5.52 5.63
CA ALA A 66 -0.61 -4.08 5.55
C ALA A 66 0.18 -3.47 6.73
N ARG A 67 0.83 -2.34 6.46
CA ARG A 67 1.69 -1.63 7.41
C ARG A 67 1.40 -0.13 7.43
N MET A 68 0.25 0.28 6.93
CA MET A 68 -0.14 1.69 6.94
C MET A 68 -1.63 1.74 7.22
N LEU A 69 -1.97 2.19 8.43
CA LEU A 69 -3.33 2.53 8.82
C LEU A 69 -3.56 4.01 8.52
N PHE A 70 -4.62 4.34 7.77
CA PHE A 70 -5.01 5.73 7.54
C PHE A 70 -6.00 6.19 8.61
N ASP A 71 -7.10 5.45 8.80
CA ASP A 71 -8.12 5.79 9.79
C ASP A 71 -8.97 4.58 10.18
N VAL A 72 -9.68 4.72 11.29
CA VAL A 72 -10.77 3.84 11.71
C VAL A 72 -12.01 4.72 11.89
N PRO A 73 -12.82 4.97 10.84
CA PRO A 73 -13.80 6.03 10.89
C PRO A 73 -14.98 5.76 11.83
N ARG A 74 -15.54 4.55 11.82
CA ARG A 74 -16.78 4.24 12.55
C ARG A 74 -16.95 2.77 12.89
N ASN A 75 -17.86 2.51 13.83
CA ASN A 75 -18.39 1.16 14.05
C ASN A 75 -19.41 0.83 12.95
N VAL A 76 -19.34 -0.36 12.38
CA VAL A 76 -20.28 -0.84 11.36
C VAL A 76 -21.36 -1.71 12.00
N SER A 77 -20.98 -2.62 12.90
CA SER A 77 -21.91 -3.54 13.57
C SER A 77 -22.77 -2.88 14.66
N ALA A 78 -22.37 -1.71 15.15
CA ALA A 78 -23.10 -1.01 16.21
C ALA A 78 -24.28 -0.20 15.61
N PRO A 79 -25.49 -0.23 16.19
CA PRO A 79 -26.66 0.45 15.62
C PRO A 79 -26.50 1.96 15.41
N ARG A 80 -25.72 2.63 16.27
CA ARG A 80 -25.47 4.07 16.19
C ARG A 80 -24.33 4.43 15.23
N GLN A 81 -23.58 3.44 14.76
CA GLN A 81 -22.40 3.59 13.92
C GLN A 81 -21.49 4.74 14.36
N ARG A 82 -21.25 4.81 15.67
CA ARG A 82 -20.54 5.91 16.28
C ARG A 82 -19.13 6.03 15.68
N ALA A 83 -18.74 7.27 15.40
CA ALA A 83 -17.39 7.61 14.98
C ALA A 83 -16.36 7.17 16.02
N ILE A 84 -15.27 6.57 15.54
CA ILE A 84 -14.15 6.15 16.37
C ILE A 84 -13.07 7.21 16.22
N THR A 85 -12.46 7.64 17.33
CA THR A 85 -11.44 8.69 17.29
C THR A 85 -10.07 8.14 17.67
N VAL A 86 -9.01 8.75 17.16
CA VAL A 86 -7.65 8.45 17.64
C VAL A 86 -7.50 8.85 19.12
N ALA A 87 -6.81 8.02 19.91
CA ALA A 87 -6.45 8.32 21.29
C ALA A 87 -4.95 8.15 21.54
N ASP A 88 -4.41 8.97 22.43
CA ASP A 88 -3.02 8.85 22.88
C ASP A 88 -2.87 7.73 23.92
N ALA A 89 -1.90 6.83 23.67
CA ALA A 89 -1.68 5.67 24.52
C ALA A 89 -1.22 6.04 25.93
N ALA A 90 -0.41 7.09 26.08
CA ALA A 90 0.07 7.54 27.38
C ALA A 90 -1.06 8.18 28.20
N ALA A 91 -1.90 9.01 27.58
CA ALA A 91 -3.07 9.60 28.20
C ALA A 91 -4.06 8.53 28.67
N LEU A 92 -4.39 7.56 27.79
CA LEU A 92 -5.29 6.47 28.14
C LEU A 92 -4.70 5.59 29.25
N GLY A 93 -3.40 5.31 29.19
CA GLY A 93 -2.67 4.57 30.23
C GLY A 93 -2.63 5.26 31.58
N ARG A 94 -2.53 6.60 31.62
CA ARG A 94 -2.57 7.38 32.88
C ARG A 94 -3.94 7.34 33.53
N VAL A 95 -5.00 7.50 32.73
CA VAL A 95 -6.39 7.54 33.25
C VAL A 95 -6.90 6.14 33.57
N ARG A 96 -6.51 5.12 32.79
CA ARG A 96 -6.95 3.73 32.94
C ARG A 96 -5.81 2.74 32.68
N PRO A 97 -4.88 2.50 33.61
CA PRO A 97 -3.72 1.64 33.38
C PRO A 97 -4.06 0.21 32.91
N ASN A 98 -5.20 -0.32 33.36
CA ASN A 98 -5.68 -1.67 33.03
C ASN A 98 -6.65 -1.72 31.84
N TRP A 99 -6.72 -0.68 31.00
CA TRP A 99 -7.73 -0.59 29.94
C TRP A 99 -7.74 -1.78 28.98
N ARG A 100 -6.59 -2.42 28.74
CA ARG A 100 -6.47 -3.62 27.88
C ARG A 100 -7.12 -4.87 28.46
N SER A 101 -7.28 -4.95 29.78
CA SER A 101 -7.94 -6.06 30.49
C SER A 101 -9.36 -5.71 30.96
N GLN A 102 -9.90 -4.56 30.56
CA GLN A 102 -11.29 -4.21 30.84
C GLN A 102 -12.26 -5.12 30.09
N SER A 103 -13.51 -5.15 30.57
CA SER A 103 -14.58 -5.91 29.94
C SER A 103 -14.75 -5.50 28.48
N LYS A 104 -14.90 -6.51 27.63
CA LYS A 104 -15.05 -6.35 26.19
C LYS A 104 -16.37 -5.65 25.86
N ALA A 105 -16.36 -4.76 24.88
CA ALA A 105 -17.52 -3.97 24.46
C ALA A 105 -17.93 -4.28 23.01
N GLN A 106 -19.19 -4.00 22.68
CA GLN A 106 -19.73 -4.12 21.31
C GLN A 106 -19.56 -2.84 20.48
N GLU A 107 -19.07 -1.76 21.09
CA GLU A 107 -18.90 -0.46 20.44
C GLU A 107 -17.53 0.10 20.82
N ILE A 108 -16.70 0.30 19.81
CA ILE A 108 -15.37 0.89 19.92
C ILE A 108 -15.51 2.40 19.97
N ARG A 109 -14.74 3.05 20.83
CA ARG A 109 -14.74 4.52 20.99
C ARG A 109 -13.48 5.14 20.44
N HIS A 110 -12.35 4.49 20.69
CA HIS A 110 -11.05 4.98 20.30
C HIS A 110 -10.21 3.90 19.65
N PHE A 111 -9.35 4.29 18.74
CA PHE A 111 -8.25 3.46 18.27
C PHE A 111 -6.92 4.12 18.61
N LEU A 112 -5.89 3.30 18.72
CA LEU A 112 -4.53 3.70 19.03
C LEU A 112 -3.62 3.03 18.02
N TYR A 113 -2.74 3.81 17.42
CA TYR A 113 -1.79 3.34 16.44
C TYR A 113 -0.38 3.73 16.87
N ASP A 114 0.54 2.78 16.85
CA ASP A 114 1.96 3.00 17.14
C ASP A 114 2.76 2.77 15.85
N GLU A 115 3.38 3.83 15.35
CA GLU A 115 4.20 3.81 14.13
C GLU A 115 5.37 2.83 14.21
N ARG A 116 5.82 2.47 15.42
CA ARG A 116 6.87 1.45 15.64
C ARG A 116 6.37 0.03 15.36
N SER A 117 5.06 -0.20 15.45
CA SER A 117 4.40 -1.48 15.19
C SER A 117 3.29 -1.30 14.15
N PRO A 118 3.63 -0.90 12.92
CA PRO A 118 2.68 -0.34 11.97
C PRO A 118 1.69 -1.36 11.37
N GLY A 119 1.91 -2.66 11.60
CA GLY A 119 0.97 -3.72 11.20
C GLY A 119 -0.12 -4.00 12.25
N GLN A 120 -0.13 -3.26 13.36
CA GLN A 120 -1.04 -3.48 14.47
C GLN A 120 -1.61 -2.16 14.97
N PHE A 121 -2.83 -2.24 15.49
CA PHE A 121 -3.48 -1.14 16.20
C PHE A 121 -4.23 -1.70 17.39
N ASP A 122 -4.41 -0.89 18.42
CA ASP A 122 -5.23 -1.27 19.57
C ASP A 122 -6.57 -0.51 19.53
N VAL A 123 -7.65 -1.16 19.95
CA VAL A 123 -8.99 -0.56 20.07
C VAL A 123 -9.41 -0.45 21.53
N TYR A 124 -10.17 0.59 21.83
CA TYR A 124 -10.70 0.84 23.16
C TYR A 124 -12.19 1.21 23.11
N PRO A 125 -13.03 0.60 23.99
CA PRO A 125 -12.71 -0.54 24.86
C PRO A 125 -12.31 -1.80 24.08
N PRO A 126 -11.77 -2.85 24.72
CA PRO A 126 -11.45 -4.10 24.04
C PRO A 126 -12.66 -4.65 23.28
N ALA A 127 -12.48 -5.11 22.05
CA ALA A 127 -13.57 -5.60 21.21
C ALA A 127 -14.14 -6.93 21.73
N ARG A 128 -15.47 -7.05 21.69
CA ARG A 128 -16.18 -8.33 21.86
C ARG A 128 -16.27 -9.05 20.52
N ALA A 129 -16.44 -10.37 20.54
CA ALA A 129 -16.74 -11.14 19.34
C ALA A 129 -17.95 -10.56 18.57
N GLY A 130 -17.81 -10.47 17.24
CA GLY A 130 -18.84 -9.94 16.34
C GLY A 130 -18.82 -8.42 16.13
N VAL A 131 -17.85 -7.70 16.73
CA VAL A 131 -17.64 -6.27 16.41
C VAL A 131 -17.05 -6.13 15.02
N VAL A 132 -17.65 -5.25 14.22
CA VAL A 132 -17.17 -4.85 12.90
C VAL A 132 -16.99 -3.34 12.89
N ILE A 133 -15.83 -2.89 12.43
CA ILE A 133 -15.46 -1.48 12.26
C ILE A 133 -15.11 -1.22 10.79
N GLU A 134 -15.25 0.03 10.36
CA GLU A 134 -14.72 0.45 9.07
C GLU A 134 -13.23 0.75 9.24
N LEU A 135 -12.40 0.21 8.34
CA LEU A 135 -10.96 0.34 8.38
C LEU A 135 -10.48 0.96 7.07
N SER A 136 -9.82 2.12 7.12
CA SER A 136 -9.09 2.69 5.98
C SER A 136 -7.60 2.42 6.11
N TYR A 137 -7.02 1.68 5.18
CA TYR A 137 -5.60 1.28 5.23
C TYR A 137 -5.02 1.13 3.82
N ALA A 138 -3.69 1.14 3.70
CA ALA A 138 -3.03 0.87 2.43
C ALA A 138 -2.92 -0.65 2.23
N LYS A 139 -3.61 -1.19 1.23
CA LYS A 139 -3.59 -2.62 0.92
C LYS A 139 -2.39 -2.97 0.03
N PRO A 140 -1.49 -3.88 0.47
CA PRO A 140 -0.36 -4.28 -0.37
C PRO A 140 -0.85 -4.86 -1.70
N PRO A 141 -0.27 -4.44 -2.84
CA PRO A 141 -0.65 -4.97 -4.14
C PRO A 141 -0.35 -6.47 -4.21
N ALA A 142 -1.27 -7.24 -4.80
CA ALA A 142 -1.01 -8.64 -5.08
C ALA A 142 0.08 -8.77 -6.15
N ALA A 143 0.93 -9.80 -6.02
CA ALA A 143 1.89 -10.13 -7.06
C ALA A 143 1.19 -10.39 -8.40
N VAL A 144 1.93 -10.18 -9.48
CA VAL A 144 1.53 -10.49 -10.85
C VAL A 144 2.46 -11.55 -11.42
N THR A 145 1.88 -12.40 -12.24
CA THR A 145 2.54 -13.51 -12.93
C THR A 145 2.40 -13.32 -14.43
N LYS A 146 3.05 -14.19 -15.21
CA LYS A 146 2.93 -14.16 -16.68
C LYS A 146 1.48 -14.35 -17.17
N ASP A 147 0.65 -15.03 -16.39
CA ASP A 147 -0.74 -15.34 -16.76
C ASP A 147 -1.69 -14.17 -16.45
N ASP A 148 -1.21 -13.13 -15.76
CA ASP A 148 -1.99 -11.95 -15.38
C ASP A 148 -2.04 -10.87 -16.47
N GLY A 149 -1.73 -11.18 -17.74
CA GLY A 149 -1.62 -10.18 -18.81
C GLY A 149 -2.85 -9.26 -18.96
N ASP A 150 -4.05 -9.80 -18.72
CA ASP A 150 -5.32 -9.05 -18.79
C ASP A 150 -5.70 -8.32 -17.49
N LYS A 151 -4.99 -8.56 -16.40
CA LYS A 151 -5.26 -7.94 -15.10
C LYS A 151 -5.05 -6.44 -15.17
N GLU A 152 -6.03 -5.70 -14.67
CA GLU A 152 -5.95 -4.25 -14.56
C GLU A 152 -5.06 -3.85 -13.39
N LEU A 153 -4.22 -2.85 -13.63
CA LEU A 153 -3.47 -2.15 -12.59
C LEU A 153 -4.33 -0.97 -12.13
N ALA A 154 -5.35 -1.26 -11.32
CA ALA A 154 -6.37 -0.27 -10.95
C ALA A 154 -5.80 0.88 -10.12
N GLU A 155 -4.89 0.56 -9.19
CA GLU A 155 -4.33 1.49 -8.22
C GLU A 155 -3.22 2.36 -8.84
N GLU A 156 -2.25 1.73 -9.48
CA GLU A 156 -1.06 2.40 -10.02
C GLU A 156 -1.07 2.61 -11.54
N GLY A 157 -2.16 2.25 -12.22
CA GLY A 157 -2.24 2.29 -13.68
C GLY A 157 -2.01 3.68 -14.31
N ALA A 158 -2.30 4.74 -13.56
CA ALA A 158 -1.98 6.12 -13.97
C ALA A 158 -0.47 6.39 -14.04
N TYR A 159 0.33 5.64 -13.25
CA TYR A 159 1.78 5.74 -13.16
C TYR A 159 2.48 4.62 -13.94
N ALA A 160 1.81 4.05 -14.95
CA ALA A 160 2.37 3.00 -15.79
C ALA A 160 3.79 3.28 -16.33
N PRO A 161 4.16 4.52 -16.73
CA PRO A 161 5.54 4.83 -17.11
C PRO A 161 6.56 4.53 -15.99
N ALA A 162 6.24 4.85 -14.73
CA ALA A 162 7.12 4.57 -13.60
C ALA A 162 7.36 3.06 -13.40
N LEU A 163 6.32 2.24 -13.64
CA LEU A 163 6.45 0.79 -13.57
C LEU A 163 7.30 0.23 -14.70
N VAL A 164 7.16 0.77 -15.93
CA VAL A 164 8.05 0.44 -17.05
C VAL A 164 9.50 0.78 -16.69
N ASP A 165 9.74 1.98 -16.17
CA ASP A 165 11.07 2.40 -15.74
C ASP A 165 11.63 1.49 -14.63
N TYR A 166 10.80 1.03 -13.69
CA TYR A 166 11.24 0.08 -12.66
C TYR A 166 11.69 -1.26 -13.27
N ILE A 167 10.92 -1.80 -14.23
CA ILE A 167 11.30 -3.04 -14.94
C ILE A 167 12.63 -2.83 -15.67
N LEU A 168 12.80 -1.71 -16.38
CA LEU A 168 14.04 -1.39 -17.10
C LEU A 168 15.23 -1.20 -16.16
N TYR A 169 15.02 -0.60 -14.99
CA TYR A 169 16.04 -0.51 -13.94
C TYR A 169 16.57 -1.90 -13.57
N ARG A 170 15.67 -2.86 -13.30
CA ARG A 170 16.06 -4.23 -12.94
C ARG A 170 16.73 -4.98 -14.09
N ALA A 171 16.23 -4.79 -15.32
CA ALA A 171 16.80 -5.34 -16.54
C ALA A 171 18.26 -4.89 -16.75
N PHE A 172 18.47 -3.57 -16.82
CA PHE A 172 19.80 -3.00 -17.06
C PHE A 172 20.76 -3.25 -15.90
N LEU A 173 20.27 -3.30 -14.65
CA LEU A 173 21.12 -3.60 -13.51
C LEU A 173 21.64 -5.04 -13.55
N LYS A 174 20.80 -6.01 -13.96
CA LYS A 174 21.22 -7.42 -14.09
C LYS A 174 22.31 -7.59 -15.15
N GLU A 175 22.24 -6.86 -16.26
CA GLU A 175 23.23 -6.93 -17.34
C GLU A 175 24.48 -6.06 -17.10
N ALA A 176 24.47 -5.22 -16.06
CA ALA A 176 25.52 -4.23 -15.82
C ALA A 176 26.90 -4.85 -15.58
N ASP A 177 26.95 -6.09 -15.07
CA ASP A 177 28.19 -6.86 -14.91
C ASP A 177 28.87 -7.15 -16.26
N THR A 178 28.09 -7.35 -17.32
CA THR A 178 28.61 -7.60 -18.68
C THR A 178 28.82 -6.31 -19.47
N VAL A 179 28.00 -5.29 -19.24
CA VAL A 179 28.06 -4.00 -19.94
C VAL A 179 28.06 -2.87 -18.90
N PRO A 180 29.24 -2.39 -18.46
CA PRO A 180 29.33 -1.42 -17.36
C PRO A 180 28.54 -0.12 -17.56
N ALA A 181 28.32 0.31 -18.81
CA ALA A 181 27.50 1.48 -19.14
C ALA A 181 26.03 1.34 -18.67
N PHE A 182 25.53 0.12 -18.48
CA PHE A 182 24.17 -0.11 -18.01
C PHE A 182 23.95 0.22 -16.54
N HIS A 183 25.01 0.32 -15.72
CA HIS A 183 24.87 0.85 -14.36
C HIS A 183 24.28 2.27 -14.35
N GLN A 184 24.79 3.15 -15.22
CA GLN A 184 24.31 4.53 -15.31
C GLN A 184 22.87 4.57 -15.82
N ARG A 185 22.54 3.75 -16.82
CA ARG A 185 21.19 3.67 -17.39
C ARG A 185 20.18 3.14 -16.37
N ALA A 186 20.54 2.09 -15.62
CA ALA A 186 19.71 1.55 -14.55
C ALA A 186 19.42 2.62 -13.48
N ALA A 187 20.44 3.35 -13.04
CA ALA A 187 20.27 4.44 -12.06
C ALA A 187 19.33 5.55 -12.58
N GLN A 188 19.41 5.90 -13.86
CA GLN A 188 18.52 6.89 -14.49
C GLN A 188 17.07 6.42 -14.51
N HIS A 189 16.79 5.17 -14.86
CA HIS A 189 15.43 4.63 -14.83
C HIS A 189 14.86 4.56 -13.40
N LEU A 190 15.66 4.17 -12.41
CA LEU A 190 15.22 4.20 -11.02
C LEU A 190 14.85 5.62 -10.56
N ALA A 191 15.67 6.62 -10.92
CA ALA A 191 15.40 8.02 -10.60
C ALA A 191 14.14 8.54 -11.31
N ALA A 192 13.93 8.18 -12.59
CA ALA A 192 12.73 8.54 -13.35
C ALA A 192 11.45 7.93 -12.74
N CYS A 193 11.51 6.65 -12.33
CA CYS A 193 10.43 5.98 -11.63
C CYS A 193 10.06 6.71 -10.33
N GLN A 194 11.04 6.98 -9.47
CA GLN A 194 10.82 7.68 -8.20
C GLN A 194 10.29 9.09 -8.41
N SER A 195 10.83 9.83 -9.38
CA SER A 195 10.37 11.18 -9.72
C SER A 195 8.91 11.18 -10.16
N THR A 196 8.50 10.23 -11.02
CA THR A 196 7.12 10.15 -11.53
C THR A 196 6.15 9.78 -10.41
N LEU A 197 6.53 8.87 -9.50
CA LEU A 197 5.67 8.48 -8.38
C LEU A 197 5.47 9.63 -7.38
N THR A 198 6.48 10.47 -7.19
CA THR A 198 6.47 11.54 -6.17
C THR A 198 5.96 12.89 -6.67
N SER A 199 6.06 13.19 -7.98
CA SER A 199 5.67 14.49 -8.55
C SER A 199 4.22 14.90 -8.26
N ASP A 200 3.31 13.92 -8.26
CA ASP A 200 1.88 14.18 -8.09
C ASP A 200 1.48 14.46 -6.65
N VAL A 201 2.28 14.04 -5.65
CA VAL A 201 1.98 14.33 -4.24
C VAL A 201 2.01 15.84 -4.00
N THR A 202 3.00 16.52 -4.57
CA THR A 202 3.11 17.98 -4.51
C THR A 202 1.97 18.66 -5.25
N ALA A 203 1.58 18.14 -6.41
CA ALA A 203 0.47 18.69 -7.18
C ALA A 203 -0.88 18.56 -6.46
N LYS A 204 -1.14 17.40 -5.83
CA LYS A 204 -2.38 17.14 -5.08
C LYS A 204 -2.52 18.03 -3.85
N ALA A 205 -1.44 18.27 -3.10
CA ALA A 205 -1.46 19.19 -1.97
C ALA A 205 -1.89 20.59 -2.43
N MET A 206 -1.20 21.14 -3.43
CA MET A 206 -1.45 22.49 -3.96
C MET A 206 -2.84 22.70 -4.60
N THR A 207 -3.48 21.63 -5.07
CA THR A 207 -4.79 21.69 -5.74
C THR A 207 -5.94 21.20 -4.86
N SER A 208 -5.66 20.84 -3.60
CA SER A 208 -6.66 20.33 -2.67
C SER A 208 -7.73 21.40 -2.38
N PRO A 209 -9.02 21.11 -2.62
CA PRO A 209 -10.11 22.01 -2.25
C PRO A 209 -10.19 22.32 -0.75
N ASN A 210 -9.54 21.51 0.08
CA ASN A 210 -9.49 21.72 1.53
C ASN A 210 -8.41 22.72 1.96
N GLU A 211 -7.42 23.02 1.11
CA GLU A 211 -6.40 24.05 1.37
C GLU A 211 -6.85 25.46 0.94
N GLN A 212 -7.96 25.56 0.20
CA GLN A 212 -8.52 26.83 -0.28
C GLN A 212 -9.52 27.48 0.71
N LYS A 213 -9.49 27.07 1.99
CA LYS A 213 -10.30 27.62 3.08
C LYS A 213 -9.44 28.37 4.08
#